data_AF-Q0JBL6-F1
#
_entry.id   AF-Q0JBL6-F1
#
_cell.length_a   1.000
_cell.length_b   1.000
_cell.length_c   1.000
_cell.angle_alpha   90.00
_cell.angle_beta   90.00
_cell.angle_gamma   90.00
#
_symmetry.space_group_name_H-M   'P 1'
#
loop_
_entity.id
_entity.type
_entity.pdbx_description
1 polymer ?
#
loop_
_entity_poly.entity_id
_entity_poly.type
_entity_poly.pdbx_seq_one_letter_code
_entity_poly.pdbx_strand_id
1 'polypeptide(L)'
;MGAEVIQQQPAVLLVPFPAQGHVTPMLNLARALAAHGVAATVAVPDFIHRRIAGAAAAGGRARDNQAVGGGVELASIPSGIPHLPAGESGGGRHADDQPGFGAIVHAMEHHMPEQLERMLLSTAGRGRVACLVVDVLASWAVPVAERCGVPAAGFWPAMLASYRAVAAIPELLRKGVISESGTIDIDTMHTTHARYYSFKYSTTCFPY
;
A
#
# COMPACT_ATOMS: atom_id res chain seq x y z
N MET A 1 6.76 -45.45 -3.78
CA MET A 1 7.19 -44.12 -3.30
C MET A 1 6.26 -43.10 -3.90
N GLY A 2 5.22 -42.68 -3.15
CA GLY A 2 4.41 -41.55 -3.58
C GLY A 2 5.23 -40.28 -3.40
N ALA A 3 5.43 -39.51 -4.47
CA ALA A 3 5.93 -38.16 -4.32
C ALA A 3 4.89 -37.39 -3.51
N GLU A 4 5.24 -36.96 -2.29
CA GLU A 4 4.46 -35.96 -1.58
C GLU A 4 4.39 -34.74 -2.49
N VAL A 5 3.23 -34.50 -3.07
CA VAL A 5 2.92 -33.24 -3.71
C VAL A 5 2.92 -32.22 -2.57
N ILE A 6 4.06 -31.57 -2.36
CA ILE A 6 4.15 -30.41 -1.47
C ILE A 6 3.23 -29.37 -2.09
N GLN A 7 1.98 -29.33 -1.63
CA GLN A 7 1.04 -28.28 -1.99
C GLN A 7 1.68 -26.98 -1.53
N GLN A 8 2.18 -26.20 -2.48
CA GLN A 8 2.74 -24.91 -2.16
C GLN A 8 1.60 -24.03 -1.66
N GLN A 9 1.70 -23.61 -0.42
CA GLN A 9 0.72 -22.75 0.22
C GLN A 9 0.63 -21.45 -0.61
N PRO A 10 -0.59 -21.00 -0.99
CA PRO A 10 -0.73 -19.77 -1.73
C PRO A 10 -0.13 -18.61 -0.91
N ALA A 11 0.87 -17.95 -1.51
CA ALA A 11 1.54 -16.82 -0.89
C ALA A 11 0.92 -15.51 -1.37
N VAL A 12 0.65 -14.60 -0.44
CA VAL A 12 0.17 -13.24 -0.69
C VAL A 12 1.23 -12.26 -0.22
N LEU A 13 1.65 -11.38 -1.13
CA LEU A 13 2.51 -10.25 -0.81
C LEU A 13 1.64 -9.01 -0.66
N LEU A 14 1.82 -8.26 0.43
CA LEU A 14 1.03 -7.07 0.73
C LEU A 14 1.94 -5.83 0.73
N VAL A 15 1.57 -4.80 -0.03
CA VAL A 15 2.35 -3.57 -0.19
C VAL A 15 1.51 -2.39 0.34
N PRO A 16 1.73 -1.96 1.61
CA PRO A 16 1.04 -0.82 2.18
C PRO A 16 1.60 0.51 1.64
N PHE A 17 0.78 1.56 1.70
CA PHE A 17 1.30 2.92 1.58
C PHE A 17 2.12 3.27 2.83
N PRO A 18 3.34 3.84 2.69
CA PRO A 18 4.27 4.07 3.80
C PRO A 18 3.89 5.28 4.68
N ALA A 19 2.68 5.26 5.23
CA ALA A 19 2.19 6.26 6.16
C ALA A 19 1.42 5.63 7.34
N GLN A 20 1.31 6.41 8.42
CA GLN A 20 0.49 6.03 9.56
C GLN A 20 -0.98 5.93 9.14
N GLY A 21 -1.64 4.85 9.58
CA GLY A 21 -3.02 4.53 9.16
C GLY A 21 -3.13 3.55 7.99
N HIS A 22 -2.02 3.22 7.32
CA HIS A 22 -2.00 2.26 6.20
C HIS A 22 -1.28 0.96 6.54
N VAL A 23 -0.10 1.06 7.17
CA VAL A 23 0.73 -0.11 7.52
C VAL A 23 0.04 -1.04 8.53
N THR A 24 -0.50 -0.52 9.63
CA THR A 24 -1.14 -1.35 10.67
C THR A 24 -2.38 -2.10 10.16
N PRO A 25 -3.32 -1.47 9.43
CA PRO A 25 -4.41 -2.22 8.81
C PRO A 25 -3.93 -3.32 7.87
N MET A 26 -2.87 -3.08 7.09
CA MET A 26 -2.29 -4.10 6.22
C MET A 26 -1.68 -5.27 7.02
N LEU A 27 -1.01 -4.99 8.15
CA LEU A 27 -0.52 -6.04 9.06
C LEU A 27 -1.68 -6.85 9.67
N ASN A 28 -2.81 -6.21 10.00
CA ASN A 28 -3.99 -6.92 10.49
C ASN A 28 -4.62 -7.80 9.41
N LEU A 29 -4.70 -7.32 8.17
CA LEU A 29 -5.13 -8.12 7.02
C LEU A 29 -4.21 -9.33 6.82
N ALA A 30 -2.90 -9.14 6.88
CA ALA A 30 -1.93 -10.23 6.77
C ALA A 30 -2.10 -11.27 7.88
N ARG A 31 -2.34 -10.85 9.14
CA ARG A 31 -2.61 -11.77 10.25
C ARG A 31 -3.91 -12.56 10.04
N ALA A 32 -4.95 -11.89 9.52
CA ALA A 32 -6.20 -12.56 9.18
C ALA A 32 -5.98 -13.62 8.09
N LEU A 33 -5.21 -13.32 7.04
CA LEU A 33 -4.83 -14.28 6.01
C LEU A 33 -4.03 -15.46 6.57
N ALA A 34 -3.03 -15.17 7.41
CA ALA A 34 -2.20 -16.19 8.07
C ALA A 34 -3.03 -17.13 8.95
N ALA A 35 -4.00 -16.61 9.69
CA ALA A 35 -4.93 -17.42 10.50
C ALA A 35 -5.79 -18.38 9.65
N HIS A 36 -5.96 -18.11 8.36
CA HIS A 36 -6.67 -18.97 7.41
C HIS A 36 -5.72 -19.84 6.56
N GLY A 37 -4.45 -19.97 6.96
CA GLY A 37 -3.48 -20.82 6.26
C GLY A 37 -3.01 -20.25 4.92
N VAL A 38 -3.06 -18.93 4.74
CA VAL A 38 -2.44 -18.24 3.60
C VAL A 38 -1.10 -17.67 4.05
N ALA A 39 -0.02 -17.98 3.35
CA ALA A 39 1.29 -17.42 3.66
C ALA A 39 1.28 -15.92 3.33
N ALA A 40 1.43 -15.05 4.32
CA ALA A 40 1.30 -13.61 4.15
C ALA A 40 2.62 -12.89 4.48
N THR A 41 3.13 -12.13 3.50
CA THR A 41 4.31 -11.27 3.67
C THR A 41 3.89 -9.82 3.47
N VAL A 42 4.19 -8.94 4.42
CA VAL A 42 3.99 -7.49 4.27
C VAL A 42 5.34 -6.87 3.87
N ALA A 43 5.41 -6.32 2.66
CA ALA A 43 6.60 -5.70 2.11
C ALA A 43 6.54 -4.18 2.32
N VAL A 44 7.39 -3.67 3.21
CA VAL A 44 7.46 -2.25 3.56
C VAL A 44 8.81 -1.66 3.16
N PRO A 45 8.90 -0.34 2.92
CA PRO A 45 10.20 0.30 2.72
C PRO A 45 11.15 0.07 3.89
N ASP A 46 12.44 0.02 3.61
CA ASP A 46 13.48 -0.31 4.59
C ASP A 46 13.45 0.52 5.89
N PHE A 47 13.08 1.80 5.82
CA PHE A 47 12.98 2.69 6.98
C PHE A 47 11.80 2.29 7.89
N ILE A 48 10.69 1.82 7.33
CA ILE A 48 9.57 1.27 8.11
C ILE A 48 9.96 -0.10 8.67
N HIS A 49 10.64 -0.93 7.87
CA HIS A 49 11.12 -2.25 8.31
C HIS A 49 12.02 -2.12 9.56
N ARG A 50 13.02 -1.23 9.53
CA ARG A 50 13.91 -0.95 10.67
C ARG A 50 13.15 -0.48 11.90
N ARG A 51 12.16 0.41 11.74
CA ARG A 51 11.33 0.90 12.85
C ARG A 51 10.51 -0.21 13.51
N ILE A 52 9.89 -1.07 12.71
CA ILE A 52 9.11 -2.21 13.24
C ILE A 52 10.04 -3.21 13.95
N ALA A 53 11.17 -3.55 13.34
CA ALA A 53 12.17 -4.45 13.92
C ALA A 53 12.75 -3.90 15.24
N GLY A 54 13.09 -2.60 15.27
CA GLY A 54 13.59 -1.92 16.46
C GLY A 54 12.57 -1.90 17.60
N ALA A 55 11.29 -1.64 17.30
CA ALA A 55 10.22 -1.68 18.29
C ALA A 55 10.01 -3.11 18.84
N ALA A 56 10.09 -4.14 17.98
CA ALA A 56 9.98 -5.54 18.41
C ALA A 56 11.17 -5.97 19.30
N ALA A 57 12.37 -5.49 18.99
CA ALA A 57 13.57 -5.74 19.80
C ALA A 57 13.49 -5.08 21.17
N ALA A 58 13.09 -3.81 21.24
CA ALA A 58 12.88 -3.09 22.50
C ALA A 58 11.79 -3.72 23.38
N GLY A 59 10.75 -4.30 22.77
CA GLY A 59 9.70 -5.03 23.45
C GLY A 59 10.04 -6.46 23.88
N GLY A 60 11.28 -6.93 23.69
CA GLY A 60 11.72 -8.27 24.08
C GLY A 60 11.18 -9.41 23.19
N ARG A 61 10.63 -9.12 22.02
CA ARG A 61 10.02 -10.11 21.09
C ARG A 61 10.97 -10.59 19.98
N ALA A 62 12.26 -10.27 20.07
CA ALA A 62 13.24 -10.43 18.99
C ALA A 62 13.57 -11.88 18.56
N ARG A 63 12.97 -12.92 19.15
CA ARG A 63 13.52 -14.27 19.02
C ARG A 63 13.23 -15.02 17.74
N ASP A 64 12.29 -14.59 16.91
CA ASP A 64 12.08 -15.19 15.60
C ASP A 64 11.73 -14.09 14.61
N ASN A 65 11.88 -14.38 13.32
CA ASN A 65 11.58 -13.51 12.16
C ASN A 65 10.11 -12.98 12.11
N GLN A 66 9.37 -13.08 13.22
CA GLN A 66 8.01 -12.64 13.48
C GLN A 66 7.99 -11.29 14.21
N ALA A 67 8.72 -10.27 13.74
CA ALA A 67 8.64 -8.92 14.31
C ALA A 67 7.18 -8.42 14.48
N VAL A 68 6.27 -8.94 13.64
CA VAL A 68 4.84 -8.67 13.62
C VAL A 68 4.00 -9.64 14.47
N GLY A 69 4.50 -10.86 14.70
CA GLY A 69 3.75 -11.99 15.28
C GLY A 69 2.64 -12.52 14.36
N GLY A 70 2.04 -13.65 14.75
CA GLY A 70 0.83 -14.19 14.10
C GLY A 70 1.08 -14.84 12.74
N GLY A 71 2.27 -15.41 12.51
CA GLY A 71 2.62 -16.08 11.25
C GLY A 71 2.83 -15.15 10.06
N VAL A 72 2.83 -13.83 10.28
CA VAL A 72 3.10 -12.83 9.22
C VAL A 72 4.59 -12.58 9.10
N GLU A 73 5.08 -12.63 7.88
CA GLU A 73 6.44 -12.21 7.55
C GLU A 73 6.49 -10.72 7.22
N LEU A 74 7.54 -10.04 7.65
CA LEU A 74 7.85 -8.68 7.22
C LEU A 74 9.02 -8.71 6.25
N ALA A 75 8.86 -8.10 5.08
CA ALA A 75 9.91 -7.96 4.09
C ALA A 75 10.30 -6.49 3.91
N SER A 76 11.59 -6.25 3.67
CA SER A 76 12.15 -4.93 3.43
C SER A 76 12.29 -4.68 1.93
N ILE A 77 11.69 -3.60 1.44
CA ILE A 77 11.92 -3.07 0.08
C ILE A 77 13.00 -1.97 0.21
N PRO A 78 14.18 -2.13 -0.40
CA PRO A 78 15.16 -1.05 -0.46
C PRO A 78 14.56 0.17 -1.18
N SER A 79 14.44 1.28 -0.45
CA SER A 79 13.80 2.51 -0.91
C SER A 79 14.76 3.44 -1.66
N GLY A 80 16.06 3.24 -1.50
CA GLY A 80 17.08 4.17 -2.01
C GLY A 80 17.20 5.46 -1.18
N ILE A 81 16.38 5.64 -0.16
CA ILE A 81 16.45 6.81 0.72
C ILE A 81 17.62 6.62 1.70
N PRO A 82 18.58 7.56 1.77
CA PRO A 82 19.70 7.46 2.69
C PRO A 82 19.23 7.37 4.15
N HIS A 83 19.85 6.45 4.90
CA HIS A 83 19.68 6.37 6.34
C HIS A 83 20.61 7.38 7.01
N LEU A 84 20.05 8.38 7.68
CA LEU A 84 20.83 9.29 8.52
C LEU A 84 20.97 8.67 9.91
N PRO A 85 22.19 8.43 10.42
CA PRO A 85 22.39 7.89 11.75
C PRO A 85 21.70 8.76 12.81
N ALA A 86 21.02 8.11 13.75
CA ALA A 86 20.42 8.76 14.91
C ALA A 86 21.51 9.49 15.73
N GLY A 87 21.73 10.79 15.44
CA GLY A 87 22.72 11.62 16.13
C GLY A 87 23.41 12.66 15.24
N GLU A 88 23.43 12.51 13.93
CA GLU A 88 24.08 13.51 13.04
C GLU A 88 23.16 14.69 12.69
N SER A 89 21.84 14.52 12.81
CA SER A 89 20.91 15.63 12.80
C SER A 89 21.05 16.40 14.12
N GLY A 90 21.82 17.49 14.12
CA GLY A 90 22.07 18.37 15.28
C GLY A 90 20.85 19.13 15.83
N GLY A 91 19.65 18.57 15.73
CA GLY A 91 18.40 19.09 16.28
C GLY A 91 17.79 18.10 17.28
N GLY A 92 17.27 18.61 18.39
CA GLY A 92 16.90 17.82 19.57
C GLY A 92 15.96 16.63 19.36
N ARG A 93 16.15 15.64 20.24
CA ARG A 93 15.18 14.59 20.68
C ARG A 93 14.25 14.05 19.59
N HIS A 94 14.61 12.90 19.04
CA HIS A 94 13.73 11.97 18.29
C HIS A 94 13.10 12.48 16.98
N ALA A 95 13.31 13.72 16.56
CA ALA A 95 13.09 14.14 15.18
C ALA A 95 14.23 13.56 14.32
N ASP A 96 14.06 12.91 13.19
CA ASP A 96 12.89 12.40 12.49
C ASP A 96 13.54 11.45 11.46
N ASP A 97 13.80 10.18 11.83
CA ASP A 97 14.34 9.18 10.88
C ASP A 97 13.28 8.78 9.83
N GLN A 98 12.19 9.56 9.72
CA GLN A 98 11.18 9.41 8.71
C GLN A 98 11.54 10.30 7.52
N PRO A 99 11.73 9.71 6.33
CA PRO A 99 11.91 10.49 5.13
C PRO A 99 10.74 11.46 4.90
N GLY A 100 11.04 12.64 4.36
CA GLY A 100 10.00 13.58 3.96
C GLY A 100 9.11 13.00 2.86
N PHE A 101 7.86 13.46 2.79
CA PHE A 101 6.85 12.95 1.86
C PHE A 101 7.34 12.90 0.39
N GLY A 102 8.02 13.95 -0.09
CA GLY A 102 8.57 13.99 -1.44
C GLY A 102 9.59 12.88 -1.73
N ALA A 103 10.46 12.56 -0.76
CA ALA A 103 11.42 11.47 -0.89
C ALA A 103 10.73 10.10 -0.89
N ILE A 104 9.67 9.93 -0.09
CA ILE A 104 8.87 8.71 -0.06
C ILE A 104 8.17 8.48 -1.41
N VAL A 105 7.49 9.49 -1.94
CA VAL A 105 6.82 9.41 -3.24
C VAL A 105 7.84 9.12 -4.35
N HIS A 106 8.97 9.82 -4.36
CA HIS A 106 10.04 9.59 -5.33
C HIS A 106 10.58 8.15 -5.25
N ALA A 107 10.81 7.62 -4.04
CA ALA A 107 11.25 6.24 -3.85
C ALA A 107 10.22 5.22 -4.36
N MET A 108 8.94 5.45 -4.08
CA MET A 108 7.84 4.61 -4.56
C MET A 108 7.75 4.56 -6.08
N GLU A 109 7.95 5.69 -6.75
CA GLU A 109 7.80 5.80 -8.21
C GLU A 109 9.06 5.36 -8.97
N HIS A 110 10.26 5.53 -8.40
CA HIS A 110 11.51 5.40 -9.15
C HIS A 110 12.49 4.34 -8.64
N HIS A 111 12.43 3.93 -7.36
CA HIS A 111 13.42 3.00 -6.79
C HIS A 111 12.81 1.65 -6.38
N MET A 112 11.68 1.69 -5.69
CA MET A 112 10.99 0.52 -5.18
C MET A 112 10.42 -0.43 -6.26
N PRO A 113 10.00 0.03 -7.47
CA PRO A 113 9.47 -0.86 -8.50
C PRO A 113 10.43 -1.99 -8.89
N GLU A 114 11.72 -1.69 -9.09
CA GLU A 114 12.72 -2.71 -9.45
C GLU A 114 12.95 -3.72 -8.33
N GLN A 115 12.86 -3.28 -7.08
CA GLN A 115 13.04 -4.17 -5.93
C GLN A 115 11.84 -5.09 -5.74
N LEU A 116 10.62 -4.55 -5.90
CA LEU A 116 9.40 -5.35 -5.84
C LEU A 116 9.38 -6.39 -6.96
N GLU A 117 9.81 -6.03 -8.17
CA GLU A 117 9.92 -6.96 -9.30
C GLU A 117 10.86 -8.13 -8.97
N ARG A 118 12.04 -7.84 -8.40
CA ARG A 118 12.97 -8.89 -7.93
C ARG A 118 12.34 -9.78 -6.87
N MET A 119 11.58 -9.21 -5.93
CA MET A 119 10.89 -9.99 -4.90
C MET A 119 9.83 -10.93 -5.51
N LEU A 120 9.05 -10.47 -6.48
CA LEU A 120 8.01 -11.26 -7.14
C LEU A 120 8.57 -12.38 -8.03
N LEU A 121 9.72 -12.14 -8.68
CA LEU A 121 10.39 -13.12 -9.54
C LEU A 121 11.25 -14.11 -8.75
N SER A 122 11.69 -13.74 -7.54
CA SER A 122 12.47 -14.63 -6.69
C SER A 122 11.64 -15.82 -6.21
N THR A 123 11.92 -17.01 -6.72
CA THR A 123 11.21 -18.26 -6.38
C THR A 123 11.88 -19.04 -5.24
N ALA A 124 13.08 -18.63 -4.82
CA ALA A 124 13.90 -19.38 -3.87
C ALA A 124 13.24 -19.42 -2.48
N GLY A 125 12.61 -20.55 -2.15
CA GLY A 125 12.17 -20.92 -0.80
C GLY A 125 10.76 -20.48 -0.38
N ARG A 126 10.13 -19.52 -1.07
CA ARG A 126 8.85 -18.90 -0.63
C ARG A 126 7.62 -19.38 -1.39
N GLY A 127 7.81 -20.17 -2.43
CA GLY A 127 6.76 -20.49 -3.40
C GLY A 127 6.41 -19.28 -4.28
N ARG A 128 5.60 -19.51 -5.32
CA ARG A 128 5.17 -18.42 -6.23
C ARG A 128 4.15 -17.54 -5.52
N VAL A 129 4.34 -16.22 -5.57
CA VAL A 129 3.32 -15.26 -5.11
C VAL A 129 2.07 -15.42 -5.97
N ALA A 130 0.96 -15.79 -5.32
CA ALA A 130 -0.33 -16.03 -5.98
C ALA A 130 -1.11 -14.73 -6.22
N CYS A 131 -0.90 -13.72 -5.36
CA CYS A 131 -1.57 -12.42 -5.45
C CYS A 131 -0.75 -11.33 -4.75
N LEU A 132 -0.78 -10.12 -5.31
CA LEU A 132 -0.28 -8.90 -4.68
C LEU A 132 -1.48 -8.09 -4.14
N VAL A 133 -1.51 -7.81 -2.84
CA VAL A 133 -2.47 -6.87 -2.26
C VAL A 133 -1.80 -5.51 -2.14
N VAL A 134 -2.31 -4.53 -2.86
CA VAL A 134 -1.70 -3.21 -3.01
C VAL A 134 -2.59 -2.17 -2.36
N ASP A 135 -2.04 -1.41 -1.42
CA ASP A 135 -2.70 -0.19 -0.97
C ASP A 135 -2.92 0.74 -2.16
N VAL A 136 -4.13 1.26 -2.34
CA VAL A 136 -4.45 2.06 -3.53
C VAL A 136 -3.55 3.30 -3.66
N LEU A 137 -3.03 3.86 -2.55
CA LEU A 137 -2.05 4.95 -2.61
C LEU A 137 -0.62 4.49 -2.98
N ALA A 138 -0.35 3.19 -2.97
CA ALA A 138 0.87 2.56 -3.46
C ALA A 138 0.67 1.92 -4.85
N SER A 139 -0.17 2.53 -5.70
CA SER A 139 -0.56 2.01 -7.02
C SER A 139 0.59 1.78 -7.99
N TRP A 140 1.78 2.36 -7.77
CA TRP A 140 3.02 2.05 -8.51
C TRP A 140 3.35 0.55 -8.53
N ALA A 141 2.87 -0.21 -7.54
CA ALA A 141 3.09 -1.65 -7.44
C ALA A 141 2.22 -2.47 -8.40
N VAL A 142 1.10 -1.91 -8.90
CA VAL A 142 0.18 -2.61 -9.80
C VAL A 142 0.84 -2.92 -11.16
N PRO A 143 1.46 -1.96 -11.87
CA PRO A 143 2.20 -2.26 -13.10
C PRO A 143 3.35 -3.25 -12.90
N VAL A 144 3.96 -3.30 -11.71
CA VAL A 144 5.01 -4.28 -11.38
C VAL A 144 4.41 -5.69 -11.33
N ALA A 145 3.25 -5.85 -10.68
CA ALA A 145 2.54 -7.13 -10.61
C ALA A 145 2.14 -7.63 -12.02
N GLU A 146 1.64 -6.73 -12.86
CA GLU A 146 1.26 -7.04 -14.25
C GLU A 146 2.46 -7.56 -15.06
N ARG A 147 3.61 -6.88 -14.99
CA ARG A 147 4.85 -7.35 -15.66
C ARG A 147 5.31 -8.72 -15.17
N CYS A 148 5.09 -9.01 -13.89
CA CYS A 148 5.45 -10.29 -13.27
C CYS A 148 4.40 -11.40 -13.51
N GLY A 149 3.26 -11.11 -14.15
CA GLY A 149 2.17 -12.06 -14.31
C GLY A 149 1.56 -12.49 -12.96
N VAL A 150 1.51 -11.56 -12.00
CA VAL A 150 0.92 -11.74 -10.66
C VAL A 150 -0.38 -10.93 -10.58
N PRO A 151 -1.53 -11.56 -10.29
CA PRO A 151 -2.77 -10.83 -10.04
C PRO A 151 -2.62 -9.82 -8.90
N ALA A 152 -3.23 -8.65 -9.05
CA ALA A 152 -3.23 -7.62 -8.01
C ALA A 152 -4.65 -7.32 -7.51
N ALA A 153 -4.79 -7.10 -6.21
CA ALA A 153 -6.01 -6.65 -5.55
C ALA A 153 -5.77 -5.33 -4.82
N GLY A 154 -6.66 -4.35 -5.01
CA GLY A 154 -6.59 -3.08 -4.30
C GLY A 154 -7.06 -3.17 -2.85
N PHE A 155 -6.37 -2.51 -1.94
CA PHE A 155 -6.72 -2.38 -0.53
C PHE A 155 -6.86 -0.90 -0.16
N TRP A 156 -7.98 -0.55 0.50
CA TRP A 156 -8.24 0.79 1.00
C TRP A 156 -8.66 0.71 2.47
N PRO A 157 -7.80 1.12 3.41
CA PRO A 157 -8.10 1.00 4.84
C PRO A 157 -9.06 2.06 5.39
N ALA A 158 -9.55 2.98 4.55
CA ALA A 158 -10.42 4.09 4.95
C ALA A 158 -11.86 3.94 4.41
N MET A 159 -12.67 4.98 4.56
CA MET A 159 -14.08 4.97 4.16
C MET A 159 -14.26 4.79 2.63
N LEU A 160 -15.34 4.10 2.23
CA LEU A 160 -15.70 3.95 0.82
C LEU A 160 -15.90 5.31 0.11
N ALA A 161 -16.41 6.32 0.83
CA ALA A 161 -16.60 7.65 0.28
C ALA A 161 -15.27 8.33 -0.12
N SER A 162 -14.22 8.18 0.69
CA SER A 162 -12.90 8.73 0.36
C SER A 162 -12.24 7.96 -0.77
N TYR A 163 -12.41 6.63 -0.83
CA TYR A 163 -12.01 5.86 -2.01
C TYR A 163 -12.69 6.37 -3.28
N ARG A 164 -14.02 6.57 -3.25
CA ARG A 164 -14.77 7.09 -4.40
C ARG A 164 -14.32 8.49 -4.81
N ALA A 165 -13.99 9.35 -3.85
CA ALA A 165 -13.44 10.67 -4.14
C ALA A 165 -12.08 10.58 -4.85
N VAL A 166 -11.18 9.72 -4.37
CA VAL A 166 -9.87 9.47 -4.99
C VAL A 166 -10.02 8.84 -6.38
N ALA A 167 -10.87 7.82 -6.53
CA ALA A 167 -11.13 7.14 -7.79
C ALA A 167 -11.81 8.05 -8.84
N ALA A 168 -12.50 9.10 -8.40
CA ALA A 168 -13.13 10.07 -9.28
C ALA A 168 -12.15 11.13 -9.80
N ILE A 169 -10.90 11.24 -9.29
CA ILE A 169 -9.92 12.27 -9.69
C ILE A 169 -9.79 12.40 -11.22
N PRO A 170 -9.62 11.32 -12.02
CA PRO A 170 -9.53 11.44 -13.47
C PRO A 170 -10.79 12.07 -14.10
N GLU A 171 -11.97 11.76 -13.58
CA GLU A 171 -13.22 12.33 -14.06
C GLU A 171 -13.38 13.79 -13.62
N LEU A 172 -12.97 14.12 -12.39
CA LEU A 172 -13.01 15.48 -11.85
C LEU A 172 -12.06 16.40 -12.64
N LEU A 173 -10.86 15.93 -13.01
CA LEU A 173 -9.93 16.62 -13.90
C LEU A 173 -10.58 16.86 -15.27
N ARG A 174 -11.11 15.80 -15.90
CA ARG A 174 -11.78 15.88 -17.20
C ARG A 174 -12.96 16.85 -17.21
N LYS A 175 -13.68 16.96 -16.10
CA LYS A 175 -14.81 17.88 -15.93
C LYS A 175 -14.40 19.30 -15.53
N GLY A 176 -13.11 19.55 -15.29
CA GLY A 176 -12.61 20.84 -14.82
C GLY A 176 -13.02 21.17 -13.38
N VAL A 177 -13.52 20.21 -12.61
CA VAL A 177 -13.86 20.42 -11.18
C VAL A 177 -12.57 20.60 -10.36
N ILE A 178 -11.51 19.92 -10.76
CA ILE A 178 -10.16 20.10 -10.21
C ILE A 178 -9.18 20.35 -11.36
N SER A 179 -8.15 21.16 -11.11
CA SER A 179 -7.06 21.40 -12.05
C SER A 179 -5.97 20.32 -11.94
N GLU A 180 -5.05 20.29 -12.91
CA GLU A 180 -3.86 19.42 -12.87
C GLU A 180 -2.95 19.70 -11.67
N SER A 181 -2.98 20.92 -11.11
CA SER A 181 -2.25 21.27 -9.89
C SER A 181 -3.04 20.95 -8.60
N GLY A 182 -4.20 20.32 -8.71
CA GLY A 182 -5.03 19.93 -7.55
C GLY A 182 -5.85 21.07 -6.94
N THR A 183 -5.98 22.21 -7.62
CA THR A 183 -6.87 23.29 -7.16
C THR A 183 -8.31 23.01 -7.56
N ILE A 184 -9.26 23.29 -6.68
CA ILE A 184 -10.69 23.10 -6.94
C ILE A 184 -11.22 24.34 -7.65
N ASP A 185 -11.89 24.15 -8.79
CA ASP A 185 -12.70 25.18 -9.42
C ASP A 185 -14.10 25.18 -8.81
N ILE A 186 -14.32 26.13 -7.89
CA ILE A 186 -15.56 26.27 -7.14
C ILE A 186 -16.74 26.55 -8.09
N ASP A 187 -16.54 27.33 -9.15
CA ASP A 187 -17.61 27.70 -10.09
C ASP A 187 -18.08 26.49 -10.90
N THR A 188 -17.12 25.68 -11.35
CA THR A 188 -17.40 24.41 -12.04
C THR A 188 -18.05 23.39 -11.10
N MET A 189 -17.66 23.36 -9.81
CA MET A 189 -18.29 22.50 -8.81
C MET A 189 -19.77 22.85 -8.59
N HIS A 190 -20.11 24.13 -8.44
CA HIS A 190 -21.50 24.58 -8.31
C HIS A 190 -22.33 24.24 -9.54
N THR A 191 -21.78 24.46 -10.73
CA THR A 191 -22.47 24.14 -12.00
C THR A 191 -22.71 22.65 -12.16
N THR A 192 -21.73 21.81 -11.81
CA THR A 192 -21.85 20.35 -11.87
C THR A 192 -22.89 19.83 -10.87
N HIS A 193 -22.93 20.40 -9.66
CA HIS A 193 -23.90 20.06 -8.64
C HIS A 193 -25.34 20.44 -9.04
N ALA A 194 -25.52 21.63 -9.61
CA ALA A 194 -26.81 22.08 -10.16
C ALA A 194 -27.30 21.15 -11.28
N ARG A 195 -26.40 20.72 -12.18
CA ARG A 195 -26.73 19.76 -13.25
C ARG A 195 -27.08 18.38 -12.70
N TYR A 196 -26.36 17.88 -11.70
CA TYR A 196 -26.65 16.59 -11.07
C TYR A 196 -28.03 16.59 -10.42
N TYR A 197 -28.39 17.63 -9.68
CA TYR A 197 -29.71 17.74 -9.09
C TYR A 197 -30.80 17.94 -10.14
N SER A 198 -30.58 18.76 -11.16
CA SER A 198 -31.54 18.91 -12.26
C SER A 198 -31.79 17.58 -12.97
N PHE A 199 -30.75 16.77 -13.22
CA PHE A 199 -30.87 15.43 -13.78
C PHE A 199 -31.62 14.48 -12.84
N LYS A 200 -31.21 14.39 -11.57
CA LYS A 200 -31.81 13.47 -10.58
C LYS A 200 -33.29 13.77 -10.36
N TYR A 201 -33.68 15.05 -10.29
CA TYR A 201 -35.07 15.46 -10.10
C TYR A 201 -35.89 15.45 -11.40
N SER A 202 -35.26 15.54 -12.58
CA SER A 202 -35.95 15.35 -13.87
C SER A 202 -36.35 13.88 -14.10
N THR A 203 -35.57 12.92 -13.59
CA THR A 203 -35.86 11.49 -13.79
C THR A 203 -36.80 10.87 -12.76
N THR A 204 -37.23 11.62 -11.73
CA THR A 204 -38.22 11.14 -10.74
C THR A 204 -39.68 11.28 -11.17
N CYS A 205 -39.96 11.68 -12.41
CA CYS A 205 -41.30 11.56 -12.99
C CYS A 205 -41.51 10.17 -13.61
N PHE A 206 -41.49 9.12 -12.78
CA PHE A 206 -42.13 7.86 -13.18
C PHE A 206 -43.60 7.93 -12.73
N PRO A 207 -44.57 7.93 -13.65
CA PRO A 207 -45.98 7.92 -13.30
C PRO A 207 -46.33 6.57 -12.67
N TYR A 208 -46.99 6.65 -11.50
CA TYR A 208 -47.75 5.54 -10.93
C TYR A 208 -48.87 5.08 -11.86
#